data_AF-A0A089NTZ6-F1
#
_entry.id   AF-A0A089NTZ6-F1
#
_cell.length_a   1.000
_cell.length_b   1.000
_cell.length_c   1.000
_cell.angle_alpha   90.00
_cell.angle_beta   90.00
_cell.angle_gamma   90.00
#
_symmetry.space_group_name_H-M   'P 1'
#
loop_
_entity.id
_entity.type
_entity.pdbx_description
1 polymer ?
#
loop_
_entity_poly.entity_id
_entity_poly.type
_entity_poly.pdbx_seq_one_letter_code
_entity_poly.pdbx_strand_id
1 'polypeptide(L)'
;MNDDPSTDVALLALFDLEGGHKRVESRMRSAIDGNGLTSADLRIVKRTSAVQSVIVETDVTVSWQWNSRTVTGHVGGIERVGMFQLKPRMNDICEEWSQSQRVSDIIQHHLTSSAKGGMTLPASLELGMVPGSVGYETHCTHCHLGRIDCRLCYQGRVRCNACGGRGQVLTDLGSAYRSCYPCRGTGEVSCVSCAGRSWTECHNCAQTGIITTVAEGTVSATVERRIRAAPGFNQSWVEALTAERGHAWLIDLAAVHRGPMEVGPGWVSVSWRLDLPVLSQEFEIGTAKHRAAWLGKSEIVWEMPSILDTFMHAAASSIMAAQPVDAFGLASEYPFFEAIKQHVLQGSKDREATTVREQFELMASPAFLTEVRSSLAAKRDRIAASAVRSTWKLAVPASVAVAVAGMAAHVLIVPRHHGSPAINWGDVAIGLFGWAIASSLSYILAARAGRGAVQKALGIAVKGWPHQGAVARHAVAISVVLYGGIALLLALTQRPGLTIYWERDDMHAVASASSASLTATEGLLPPGRTAIATPDLPLGQSRR
;
A
#
# COMPACT_ATOMS: atom_id res chain seq x y z
N MET A 1 -0.83 24.98 -45.05
CA MET A 1 -0.61 26.00 -44.00
C MET A 1 0.87 26.28 -44.00
N ASN A 2 1.27 27.52 -44.28
CA ASN A 2 2.66 27.92 -44.25
C ASN A 2 3.11 27.92 -42.79
N ASP A 3 4.14 27.13 -42.46
CA ASP A 3 4.83 27.25 -41.18
C ASP A 3 5.39 28.66 -41.12
N ASP A 4 4.73 29.55 -40.36
CA ASP A 4 5.19 30.91 -40.19
C ASP A 4 6.37 30.89 -39.21
N PRO A 5 7.62 31.10 -39.68
CA PRO A 5 8.81 31.08 -38.83
C PRO A 5 8.77 32.18 -37.74
N SER A 6 7.82 33.12 -37.82
CA SER A 6 7.57 34.11 -36.76
C SER A 6 7.10 33.48 -35.44
N THR A 7 6.42 32.32 -35.49
CA THR A 7 5.85 31.66 -34.31
C THR A 7 6.93 31.11 -33.39
N ASP A 8 8.02 30.59 -33.95
CA ASP A 8 9.13 30.04 -33.18
C ASP A 8 9.86 31.13 -32.39
N VAL A 9 10.04 32.31 -32.95
CA VAL A 9 10.74 33.42 -32.27
C VAL A 9 9.98 33.89 -31.02
N ALA A 10 8.64 33.98 -31.10
CA ALA A 10 7.81 34.35 -29.97
C ALA A 10 7.79 33.28 -28.87
N LEU A 11 7.77 31.99 -29.25
CA LEU A 11 7.82 30.88 -28.30
C LEU A 11 9.18 30.77 -27.62
N LEU A 12 10.28 30.96 -28.35
CA LEU A 12 11.62 30.95 -27.80
C LEU A 12 11.80 32.05 -26.74
N ALA A 13 11.18 33.22 -26.94
CA ALA A 13 11.22 34.33 -25.97
C ALA A 13 10.53 34.02 -24.63
N LEU A 14 9.67 33.00 -24.56
CA LEU A 14 9.05 32.55 -23.31
C LEU A 14 10.03 31.80 -22.39
N PHE A 15 11.21 31.43 -22.89
CA PHE A 15 12.16 30.57 -22.19
C PHE A 15 13.56 31.19 -22.14
N ASP A 16 14.18 31.16 -20.96
CA ASP A 16 15.59 31.51 -20.78
C ASP A 16 16.50 30.35 -21.22
N LEU A 17 16.60 30.14 -22.54
CA LEU A 17 17.35 29.01 -23.12
C LEU A 17 18.85 29.14 -22.89
N GLU A 18 19.38 30.35 -22.96
CA GLU A 18 20.81 30.60 -22.73
C GLU A 18 21.18 30.38 -21.26
N GLY A 19 20.40 30.95 -20.32
CA GLY A 19 20.59 30.69 -18.91
C GLY A 19 20.36 29.21 -18.57
N GLY A 20 19.42 28.55 -19.25
CA GLY A 20 19.23 27.10 -19.12
C GLY A 20 20.47 26.30 -19.52
N HIS A 21 21.08 26.62 -20.66
CA HIS A 21 22.34 26.00 -21.06
C HIS A 21 23.48 26.23 -20.05
N LYS A 22 23.57 27.43 -19.45
CA LYS A 22 24.58 27.74 -18.41
C LYS A 22 24.32 26.98 -17.11
N ARG A 23 23.07 26.88 -16.66
CA ARG A 23 22.67 26.12 -15.46
C ARG A 23 22.96 24.64 -15.64
N VAL A 24 22.53 24.06 -16.76
CA VAL A 24 22.82 22.68 -17.13
C VAL A 24 24.32 22.41 -17.15
N GLU A 25 25.11 23.26 -17.82
CA GLU A 25 26.56 23.11 -17.87
C GLU A 25 27.19 23.17 -16.47
N SER A 26 26.74 24.09 -15.62
CA SER A 26 27.21 24.19 -14.23
C SER A 26 26.91 22.91 -13.44
N ARG A 27 25.70 22.34 -13.57
CA ARG A 27 25.34 21.09 -12.88
C ARG A 27 26.16 19.91 -13.40
N MET A 28 26.36 19.82 -14.71
CA MET A 28 27.21 18.79 -15.32
C MET A 28 28.66 18.88 -14.86
N ARG A 29 29.25 20.08 -14.86
CA ARG A 29 30.61 20.31 -14.37
C ARG A 29 30.72 19.91 -12.89
N SER A 30 29.73 20.29 -12.07
CA SER A 30 29.69 19.89 -10.67
C SER A 30 29.53 18.39 -10.46
N ALA A 31 28.82 17.68 -11.35
CA ALA A 31 28.62 16.23 -11.25
C ALA A 31 29.88 15.43 -11.56
N ILE A 32 30.73 15.92 -12.48
CA ILE A 32 31.98 15.22 -12.84
C ILE A 32 33.17 15.61 -11.97
N ASP A 33 33.17 16.82 -11.39
CA ASP A 33 34.33 17.34 -10.65
C ASP A 33 34.66 16.46 -9.43
N GLY A 34 35.93 16.04 -9.35
CA GLY A 34 36.42 15.13 -8.30
C GLY A 34 36.12 13.64 -8.53
N ASN A 35 35.38 13.28 -9.59
CA ASN A 35 35.13 11.88 -9.97
C ASN A 35 36.17 11.38 -10.98
N GLY A 36 37.46 11.60 -10.68
CA GLY A 36 38.56 11.31 -11.61
C GLY A 36 38.64 12.26 -12.81
N LEU A 37 37.74 13.25 -12.87
CA LEU A 37 37.70 14.34 -13.84
C LEU A 37 37.66 15.67 -13.10
N THR A 38 38.08 16.72 -13.77
CA THR A 38 37.93 18.10 -13.35
C THR A 38 36.84 18.76 -14.17
N SER A 39 36.24 19.82 -13.62
CA SER A 39 35.30 20.64 -14.39
C SER A 39 35.87 21.11 -15.73
N ALA A 40 37.19 21.32 -15.87
CA ALA A 40 37.84 21.76 -17.10
C ALA A 40 37.86 20.70 -18.22
N ASP A 41 37.73 19.41 -17.88
CA ASP A 41 37.76 18.30 -18.84
C ASP A 41 36.48 18.24 -19.71
N LEU A 42 35.41 18.91 -19.27
CA LEU A 42 34.18 19.04 -20.03
C LEU A 42 34.27 20.22 -21.01
N ARG A 43 34.29 19.89 -22.31
CA ARG A 43 34.29 20.87 -23.40
C ARG A 43 32.96 20.84 -24.13
N ILE A 44 32.20 21.91 -24.06
CA ILE A 44 30.98 22.06 -24.87
C ILE A 44 31.37 22.24 -26.34
N VAL A 45 30.90 21.34 -27.20
CA VAL A 45 31.16 21.37 -28.65
C VAL A 45 30.05 22.12 -29.37
N LYS A 46 28.79 21.81 -29.03
CA LYS A 46 27.63 22.37 -29.71
C LYS A 46 26.48 22.53 -28.72
N ARG A 47 25.80 23.67 -28.83
CA ARG A 47 24.53 23.92 -28.14
C ARG A 47 23.43 24.00 -29.18
N THR A 48 22.37 23.27 -28.94
CA THR A 48 21.15 23.31 -29.74
C THR A 48 19.98 23.51 -28.82
N SER A 49 19.08 24.40 -29.20
CA SER A 49 17.81 24.59 -28.52
C SER A 49 16.70 24.54 -29.55
N ALA A 50 15.59 23.95 -29.16
CA ALA A 50 14.37 23.90 -29.96
C ALA A 50 13.18 23.99 -29.01
N VAL A 51 12.04 24.44 -29.52
CA VAL A 51 10.76 24.19 -28.85
C VAL A 51 10.14 22.99 -29.54
N GLN A 52 9.59 22.05 -28.77
CA GLN A 52 8.75 20.98 -29.28
C GLN A 52 7.34 21.22 -28.79
N SER A 53 6.36 20.85 -29.61
CA SER A 53 4.95 21.08 -29.29
C SER A 53 4.17 19.78 -29.29
N VAL A 54 3.50 19.51 -28.16
CA VAL A 54 2.66 18.33 -27.96
C VAL A 54 1.21 18.77 -27.84
N ILE A 55 0.32 18.14 -28.60
CA ILE A 55 -1.12 18.31 -28.47
C ILE A 55 -1.65 17.15 -27.63
N VAL A 56 -2.34 17.50 -26.54
CA VAL A 56 -3.14 16.59 -25.74
C VAL A 56 -4.60 16.87 -26.03
N GLU A 57 -5.26 15.94 -26.73
CA GLU A 57 -6.69 15.98 -26.98
C GLU A 57 -7.38 15.11 -25.96
N THR A 58 -8.45 15.61 -25.38
CA THR A 58 -9.28 14.88 -24.43
C THR A 58 -10.71 14.94 -24.88
N ASP A 59 -11.21 13.77 -25.24
CA ASP A 59 -12.58 13.55 -25.67
C ASP A 59 -13.33 12.91 -24.50
N VAL A 60 -14.39 13.56 -24.05
CA VAL A 60 -15.22 13.10 -22.95
C VAL A 60 -16.58 12.71 -23.51
N THR A 61 -16.91 11.43 -23.47
CA THR A 61 -18.18 10.88 -23.99
C THR A 61 -19.04 10.43 -22.83
N VAL A 62 -20.28 10.91 -22.79
CA VAL A 62 -21.24 10.58 -21.73
C VAL A 62 -21.93 9.26 -22.04
N SER A 63 -22.07 8.44 -21.01
CA SER A 63 -22.83 7.20 -21.02
C SER A 63 -23.73 7.14 -19.81
N TRP A 64 -24.78 6.32 -19.88
CA TRP A 64 -25.70 6.13 -18.77
C TRP A 64 -26.01 4.66 -18.56
N GLN A 65 -26.37 4.35 -17.33
CA GLN A 65 -26.89 3.04 -16.95
C GLN A 65 -27.96 3.25 -15.90
N TRP A 66 -28.96 2.40 -15.88
CA TRP A 66 -29.97 2.40 -14.83
C TRP A 66 -30.13 1.00 -14.25
N ASN A 67 -30.55 0.95 -13.00
CA ASN A 67 -30.92 -0.28 -12.33
C ASN A 67 -32.36 -0.15 -11.82
N SER A 68 -33.00 -1.29 -11.55
CA SER A 68 -34.28 -1.32 -10.87
C SER A 68 -34.18 -2.13 -9.60
N ARG A 69 -34.87 -1.65 -8.56
CA ARG A 69 -35.04 -2.36 -7.30
C ARG A 69 -36.51 -2.43 -6.95
N THR A 70 -36.88 -3.50 -6.25
CA THR A 70 -38.24 -3.71 -5.78
C THR A 70 -38.29 -3.44 -4.28
N VAL A 71 -39.28 -2.66 -3.86
CA VAL A 71 -39.52 -2.29 -2.47
C VAL A 71 -40.98 -2.56 -2.10
N THR A 72 -41.23 -2.84 -0.82
CA THR A 72 -42.57 -3.08 -0.31
C THR A 72 -43.30 -1.76 -0.06
N GLY A 73 -44.60 -1.73 -0.37
CA GLY A 73 -45.42 -0.53 -0.19
C GLY A 73 -45.25 0.53 -1.27
N HIS A 74 -45.94 1.65 -1.07
CA HIS A 74 -45.90 2.79 -1.97
C HIS A 74 -44.62 3.60 -1.79
N VAL A 75 -44.04 4.04 -2.90
CA VAL A 75 -42.91 4.97 -2.91
C VAL A 75 -43.41 6.36 -3.33
N GLY A 76 -43.07 7.37 -2.54
CA GLY A 76 -43.35 8.78 -2.87
C GLY A 76 -42.31 9.33 -3.85
N GLY A 77 -42.70 10.34 -4.64
CA GLY A 77 -41.76 11.06 -5.51
C GLY A 77 -41.29 10.33 -6.78
N ILE A 78 -41.92 9.19 -7.12
CA ILE A 78 -41.66 8.47 -8.37
C ILE A 78 -42.69 8.81 -9.45
N GLU A 79 -42.26 8.88 -10.71
CA GLU A 79 -43.16 8.89 -11.87
C GLU A 79 -43.73 7.48 -12.06
N ARG A 80 -45.06 7.32 -11.94
CA ARG A 80 -45.72 6.01 -12.06
C ARG A 80 -46.06 5.73 -13.52
N VAL A 81 -45.55 4.62 -14.04
CA VAL A 81 -45.82 4.15 -15.41
C VAL A 81 -46.29 2.70 -15.42
N GLY A 82 -46.77 2.21 -16.56
CA GLY A 82 -47.06 0.79 -16.73
C GLY A 82 -45.78 -0.06 -16.69
N MET A 83 -45.88 -1.33 -16.27
CA MET A 83 -44.74 -2.26 -16.23
C MET A 83 -43.96 -2.32 -17.56
N PHE A 84 -44.67 -2.34 -18.70
CA PHE A 84 -44.07 -2.37 -20.04
C PHE A 84 -43.47 -1.02 -20.47
N GLN A 85 -43.81 0.07 -19.78
CA GLN A 85 -43.32 1.41 -20.06
C GLN A 85 -42.09 1.78 -19.20
N LEU A 86 -41.78 1.03 -18.13
CA LEU A 86 -40.67 1.34 -17.24
C LEU A 86 -39.34 1.49 -17.99
N LYS A 87 -38.97 0.49 -18.79
CA LYS A 87 -37.72 0.48 -19.56
C LYS A 87 -37.64 1.62 -20.59
N PRO A 88 -38.59 1.78 -21.54
CA PRO A 88 -38.50 2.86 -22.53
C PRO A 88 -38.51 4.23 -21.85
N ARG A 89 -39.37 4.46 -20.85
CA ARG A 89 -39.41 5.74 -20.14
C ARG A 89 -38.10 6.06 -19.42
N MET A 90 -37.51 5.08 -18.73
CA MET A 90 -36.22 5.29 -18.03
C MET A 90 -35.08 5.55 -19.02
N ASN A 91 -35.07 4.86 -20.17
CA ASN A 91 -34.10 5.12 -21.24
C ASN A 91 -34.24 6.56 -21.77
N ASP A 92 -35.47 7.03 -22.02
CA ASP A 92 -35.71 8.39 -22.52
C ASP A 92 -35.20 9.44 -21.54
N ILE A 93 -35.47 9.28 -20.23
CA ILE A 93 -35.02 10.22 -19.20
C ILE A 93 -33.48 10.19 -19.06
N CYS A 94 -32.86 9.01 -19.10
CA CYS A 94 -31.40 8.89 -19.06
C CYS A 94 -30.74 9.55 -20.28
N GLU A 95 -31.30 9.36 -21.47
CA GLU A 95 -30.79 9.93 -22.72
C GLU A 95 -30.97 11.46 -22.76
N GLU A 96 -32.15 11.95 -22.38
CA GLU A 96 -32.41 13.39 -22.29
C GLU A 96 -31.46 14.07 -21.29
N TRP A 97 -31.25 13.43 -20.13
CA TRP A 97 -30.34 13.97 -19.10
C TRP A 97 -28.87 13.91 -19.53
N SER A 98 -28.42 12.80 -20.14
CA SER A 98 -27.03 12.65 -20.60
C SER A 98 -26.67 13.67 -21.69
N GLN A 99 -27.65 14.06 -22.51
CA GLN A 99 -27.50 15.08 -23.55
C GLN A 99 -27.75 16.52 -23.05
N SER A 100 -28.12 16.70 -21.79
CA SER A 100 -28.50 18.02 -21.25
C SER A 100 -27.30 18.98 -21.13
N GLN A 101 -27.59 20.28 -21.29
CA GLN A 101 -26.58 21.34 -21.10
C GLN A 101 -25.93 21.27 -19.71
N ARG A 102 -26.69 20.86 -18.69
CA ARG A 102 -26.18 20.73 -17.32
C ARG A 102 -25.08 19.68 -17.20
N VAL A 103 -25.20 18.55 -17.88
CA VAL A 103 -24.14 17.53 -17.90
C VAL A 103 -22.90 18.08 -18.62
N SER A 104 -23.08 18.75 -19.76
CA SER A 104 -21.99 19.42 -20.46
C SER A 104 -21.31 20.48 -19.60
N ASP A 105 -22.05 21.27 -18.81
CA ASP A 105 -21.49 22.29 -17.92
C ASP A 105 -20.65 21.67 -16.79
N ILE A 106 -21.07 20.53 -16.23
CA ILE A 106 -20.29 19.79 -15.22
C ILE A 106 -18.95 19.32 -15.83
N ILE A 107 -18.99 18.73 -17.02
CA ILE A 107 -17.79 18.25 -17.72
C ILE A 107 -16.86 19.43 -18.04
N GLN A 108 -17.41 20.53 -18.58
CA GLN A 108 -16.66 21.74 -18.86
C GLN A 108 -16.02 22.29 -17.58
N HIS A 109 -16.74 22.34 -16.47
CA HIS A 109 -16.17 22.78 -15.19
C HIS A 109 -14.95 21.95 -14.80
N HIS A 110 -15.03 20.62 -14.91
CA HIS A 110 -13.89 19.74 -14.65
C HIS A 110 -12.71 20.00 -15.61
N LEU A 111 -12.98 20.13 -16.91
CA LEU A 111 -11.95 20.39 -17.92
C LEU A 111 -11.31 21.78 -17.82
N THR A 112 -12.05 22.77 -17.29
CA THR A 112 -11.62 24.18 -17.23
C THR A 112 -11.08 24.62 -15.87
N SER A 113 -11.35 23.86 -14.80
CA SER A 113 -10.90 24.17 -13.43
C SER A 113 -9.39 24.47 -13.35
N SER A 114 -8.59 23.70 -14.08
CA SER A 114 -7.18 23.98 -14.37
C SER A 114 -6.74 23.16 -15.58
N ALA A 115 -5.73 23.61 -16.31
CA ALA A 115 -5.19 22.84 -17.44
C ALA A 115 -4.68 21.46 -16.98
N LYS A 116 -4.02 21.40 -15.81
CA LYS A 116 -3.60 20.14 -15.19
C LYS A 116 -4.79 19.24 -14.88
N GLY A 117 -5.79 19.75 -14.19
CA GLY A 117 -7.01 19.00 -13.84
C GLY A 117 -7.72 18.42 -15.07
N GLY A 118 -7.89 19.21 -16.13
CA GLY A 118 -8.51 18.75 -17.38
C GLY A 118 -7.70 17.65 -18.08
N MET A 119 -6.39 17.84 -18.24
CA MET A 119 -5.52 16.85 -18.90
C MET A 119 -5.35 15.56 -18.09
N THR A 120 -5.52 15.61 -16.76
CA THR A 120 -5.32 14.46 -15.85
C THR A 120 -6.62 13.91 -15.26
N LEU A 121 -7.78 14.15 -15.87
CA LEU A 121 -9.03 13.52 -15.44
C LEU A 121 -8.90 11.98 -15.34
N PRO A 122 -9.63 11.31 -14.46
CA PRO A 122 -9.70 9.85 -14.49
C PRO A 122 -10.28 9.36 -15.83
N ALA A 123 -10.02 8.09 -16.19
CA ALA A 123 -10.59 7.48 -17.41
C ALA A 123 -12.12 7.38 -17.38
N SER A 124 -12.71 7.39 -16.18
CA SER A 124 -14.15 7.44 -15.95
C SER A 124 -14.46 8.51 -14.91
N LEU A 125 -15.47 9.32 -15.17
CA LEU A 125 -15.96 10.38 -14.30
C LEU A 125 -17.42 10.10 -13.94
N GLU A 126 -17.74 10.02 -12.65
CA GLU A 126 -19.13 9.92 -12.20
C GLU A 126 -19.77 11.31 -12.23
N LEU A 127 -20.81 11.47 -13.06
CA LEU A 127 -21.52 12.75 -13.23
C LEU A 127 -22.75 12.85 -12.30
N GLY A 128 -23.12 11.74 -11.66
CA GLY A 128 -24.14 11.66 -10.64
C GLY A 128 -25.38 10.89 -11.07
N MET A 129 -26.46 11.05 -10.30
CA MET A 129 -27.75 10.40 -10.55
C MET A 129 -28.58 11.24 -11.52
N VAL A 130 -29.34 10.54 -12.37
CA VAL A 130 -30.38 11.14 -13.20
C VAL A 130 -31.50 11.65 -12.28
N PRO A 131 -31.96 12.90 -12.42
CA PRO A 131 -33.03 13.43 -11.59
C PRO A 131 -34.34 12.73 -11.89
N GLY A 132 -35.05 12.34 -10.82
CA GLY A 132 -36.30 11.59 -10.92
C GLY A 132 -36.09 10.09 -10.93
N SER A 133 -37.11 9.38 -10.45
CA SER A 133 -37.15 7.93 -10.45
C SER A 133 -38.46 7.51 -11.09
N VAL A 134 -38.42 6.50 -11.94
CA VAL A 134 -39.61 5.95 -12.61
C VAL A 134 -39.94 4.63 -11.94
N GLY A 135 -41.21 4.33 -11.73
CA GLY A 135 -41.59 3.06 -11.17
C GLY A 135 -42.97 2.60 -11.58
N TYR A 136 -43.28 1.37 -11.22
CA TYR A 136 -44.63 0.83 -11.35
C TYR A 136 -44.99 0.08 -10.08
N GLU A 137 -46.28 0.06 -9.77
CA GLU A 137 -46.83 -0.64 -8.62
C GLU A 137 -47.52 -1.92 -9.09
N THR A 138 -47.35 -3.00 -8.34
CA THR A 138 -48.07 -4.26 -8.55
C THR A 138 -48.72 -4.70 -7.25
N HIS A 139 -49.87 -5.36 -7.38
CA HIS A 139 -50.48 -6.03 -6.25
C HIS A 139 -49.64 -7.24 -5.84
N CYS A 140 -49.50 -7.42 -4.53
CA CYS A 140 -48.83 -8.58 -3.98
C CYS A 140 -49.62 -9.86 -4.33
N THR A 141 -49.00 -10.78 -5.06
CA THR A 141 -49.63 -12.04 -5.48
C THR A 141 -49.96 -13.00 -4.34
N HIS A 142 -49.41 -12.74 -3.14
CA HIS A 142 -49.58 -13.60 -1.96
C HIS A 142 -50.69 -13.14 -1.01
N CYS A 143 -51.30 -11.97 -1.24
CA CYS A 143 -52.28 -11.42 -0.31
C CYS A 143 -53.31 -10.53 -1.01
N HIS A 144 -54.42 -10.26 -0.34
CA HIS A 144 -55.39 -9.26 -0.75
C HIS A 144 -55.24 -8.04 0.16
N LEU A 145 -54.77 -6.90 -0.39
CA LEU A 145 -54.58 -5.66 0.35
C LEU A 145 -53.74 -5.82 1.64
N GLY A 146 -52.68 -6.62 1.57
CA GLY A 146 -51.75 -6.84 2.68
C GLY A 146 -52.17 -7.93 3.67
N ARG A 147 -53.27 -8.64 3.38
CA ARG A 147 -53.87 -9.64 4.27
C ARG A 147 -53.94 -11.01 3.60
N ILE A 148 -53.58 -12.05 4.35
CA ILE A 148 -53.65 -13.46 3.93
C ILE A 148 -54.73 -14.14 4.75
N ASP A 149 -55.67 -14.82 4.10
CA ASP A 149 -56.70 -15.57 4.83
C ASP A 149 -56.07 -16.64 5.72
N CYS A 150 -56.52 -16.69 6.98
CA CYS A 150 -56.00 -17.65 7.93
C CYS A 150 -56.53 -19.05 7.61
N ARG A 151 -55.70 -19.87 6.97
CA ARG A 151 -56.05 -21.25 6.55
C ARG A 151 -56.43 -22.21 7.69
N LEU A 152 -56.18 -21.82 8.94
CA LEU A 152 -56.44 -22.63 10.12
C LEU A 152 -57.84 -22.40 10.71
N CYS A 153 -58.62 -21.45 10.18
CA CYS A 153 -59.90 -21.07 10.76
C CYS A 153 -60.93 -20.67 9.68
N TYR A 154 -62.21 -20.63 10.08
CA TYR A 154 -63.28 -20.02 9.30
C TYR A 154 -63.74 -18.77 10.04
N GLN A 155 -63.68 -17.61 9.40
CA GLN A 155 -64.07 -16.32 10.01
C GLN A 155 -63.41 -16.03 11.38
N GLY A 156 -62.15 -16.46 11.56
CA GLY A 156 -61.40 -16.22 12.79
C GLY A 156 -61.68 -17.21 13.91
N ARG A 157 -62.52 -18.21 13.68
CA ARG A 157 -62.93 -19.20 14.67
C ARG A 157 -62.49 -20.61 14.30
N VAL A 158 -62.09 -21.39 15.31
CA VAL A 158 -61.75 -22.81 15.18
C VAL A 158 -62.62 -23.63 16.12
N ARG A 159 -62.88 -24.89 15.75
CA ARG A 159 -63.61 -25.81 16.62
C ARG A 159 -62.86 -25.96 17.94
N CYS A 160 -63.60 -25.89 19.04
CA CYS A 160 -63.05 -26.08 20.37
C CYS A 160 -62.60 -27.54 20.53
N ASN A 161 -61.29 -27.76 20.65
CA ASN A 161 -60.71 -29.10 20.83
C ASN A 161 -61.23 -29.79 22.10
N ALA A 162 -61.51 -29.02 23.17
CA ALA A 162 -61.98 -29.57 24.43
C ALA A 162 -63.38 -30.20 24.36
N CYS A 163 -64.22 -29.80 23.38
CA CYS A 163 -65.54 -30.39 23.16
C CYS A 163 -65.75 -30.93 21.74
N GLY A 164 -64.69 -31.02 20.94
CA GLY A 164 -64.77 -31.41 19.52
C GLY A 164 -65.75 -30.57 18.69
N GLY A 165 -65.98 -29.30 19.04
CA GLY A 165 -66.94 -28.43 18.35
C GLY A 165 -68.38 -28.45 18.87
N ARG A 166 -68.74 -29.31 19.83
CA ARG A 166 -70.13 -29.50 20.27
C ARG A 166 -70.68 -28.42 21.21
N GLY A 167 -69.83 -27.54 21.74
CA GLY A 167 -70.19 -26.55 22.75
C GLY A 167 -70.42 -27.11 24.15
N GLN A 168 -70.52 -28.43 24.30
CA GLN A 168 -70.80 -29.10 25.57
C GLN A 168 -69.85 -30.28 25.79
N VAL A 169 -69.51 -30.56 27.05
CA VAL A 169 -68.75 -31.75 27.46
C VAL A 169 -69.57 -32.60 28.41
N LEU A 170 -69.40 -33.92 28.33
CA LEU A 170 -70.03 -34.85 29.25
C LEU A 170 -69.40 -34.68 30.65
N THR A 171 -70.21 -34.59 31.70
CA THR A 171 -69.70 -34.57 33.08
C THR A 171 -69.12 -35.93 33.45
N ASP A 172 -68.15 -35.97 34.38
CA ASP A 172 -67.41 -37.18 34.78
C ASP A 172 -68.31 -38.33 35.31
N LEU A 173 -69.56 -38.03 35.65
CA LEU A 173 -70.61 -38.99 36.06
C LEU A 173 -71.45 -39.54 34.88
N GLY A 174 -71.13 -39.17 33.63
CA GLY A 174 -71.75 -39.69 32.41
C GLY A 174 -73.21 -39.29 32.13
N SER A 175 -73.88 -38.61 33.07
CA SER A 175 -75.34 -38.42 33.06
C SER A 175 -75.84 -37.04 32.62
N ALA A 176 -74.96 -36.03 32.46
CA ALA A 176 -75.34 -34.68 32.05
C ALA A 176 -74.31 -34.01 31.12
N TYR A 177 -74.79 -33.15 30.24
CA TYR A 177 -73.96 -32.25 29.44
C TYR A 177 -73.84 -30.90 30.14
N ARG A 178 -72.61 -30.39 30.28
CA ARG A 178 -72.37 -29.00 30.71
C ARG A 178 -71.73 -28.20 29.59
N SER A 179 -71.98 -26.89 29.56
CA SER A 179 -71.32 -25.98 28.63
C SER A 179 -69.81 -26.12 28.76
N CYS A 180 -69.14 -26.33 27.62
CA CYS A 180 -67.69 -26.44 27.57
C CYS A 180 -67.08 -25.09 27.97
N TYR A 181 -66.29 -25.10 29.05
CA TYR A 181 -65.74 -23.88 29.64
C TYR A 181 -64.84 -23.08 28.67
N PRO A 182 -63.89 -23.70 27.93
CA PRO A 182 -63.06 -22.98 26.97
C PRO A 182 -63.81 -22.21 25.86
N CYS A 183 -64.93 -22.74 25.35
CA CYS A 183 -65.73 -22.08 24.30
C CYS A 183 -67.03 -21.44 24.81
N ARG A 184 -67.27 -21.50 26.12
CA ARG A 184 -68.46 -20.99 26.81
C ARG A 184 -69.79 -21.43 26.16
N GLY A 185 -69.88 -22.68 25.72
CA GLY A 185 -71.11 -23.20 25.10
C GLY A 185 -71.21 -23.04 23.58
N THR A 186 -70.37 -22.22 22.94
CA THR A 186 -70.52 -21.90 21.49
C THR A 186 -69.97 -22.96 20.55
N GLY A 187 -69.13 -23.88 21.05
CA GLY A 187 -68.46 -24.89 20.25
C GLY A 187 -67.22 -24.40 19.52
N GLU A 188 -66.97 -23.10 19.46
CA GLU A 188 -65.84 -22.50 18.77
C GLU A 188 -65.02 -21.59 19.68
N VAL A 189 -63.72 -21.47 19.40
CA VAL A 189 -62.82 -20.54 20.09
C VAL A 189 -62.11 -19.67 19.06
N SER A 190 -61.66 -18.49 19.48
CA SER A 190 -60.86 -17.60 18.63
C SER A 190 -59.60 -18.33 18.16
N CYS A 191 -59.35 -18.30 16.85
CA CYS A 191 -58.15 -18.88 16.27
C CYS A 191 -56.91 -18.18 16.84
N VAL A 192 -56.03 -18.93 17.50
CA VAL A 192 -54.80 -18.39 18.09
C VAL A 192 -53.89 -17.81 17.01
N SER A 193 -53.80 -18.47 15.85
CA SER A 193 -52.89 -18.09 14.76
C SER A 193 -53.23 -16.75 14.09
N CYS A 194 -54.51 -16.32 14.09
CA CYS A 194 -54.90 -14.99 13.58
C CYS A 194 -55.52 -14.10 14.67
N ALA A 195 -55.45 -14.51 15.94
CA ALA A 195 -56.09 -13.84 17.07
C ALA A 195 -57.57 -13.47 16.82
N GLY A 196 -58.32 -14.33 16.12
CA GLY A 196 -59.72 -14.09 15.80
C GLY A 196 -60.00 -13.16 14.61
N ARG A 197 -58.98 -12.62 13.92
CA ARG A 197 -59.15 -11.65 12.81
C ARG A 197 -59.54 -12.27 11.47
N SER A 198 -59.52 -13.59 11.36
CA SER A 198 -59.69 -14.38 10.11
C SER A 198 -58.60 -14.21 9.04
N TRP A 199 -57.62 -13.34 9.26
CA TRP A 199 -56.48 -13.11 8.36
C TRP A 199 -55.20 -12.86 9.16
N THR A 200 -54.06 -13.03 8.50
CA THR A 200 -52.72 -12.69 9.00
C THR A 200 -52.04 -11.67 8.09
N GLU A 201 -51.11 -10.92 8.65
CA GLU A 201 -50.35 -9.89 7.94
C GLU A 201 -49.45 -10.50 6.86
N CYS A 202 -49.44 -9.92 5.67
CA CYS A 202 -48.56 -10.36 4.60
C CYS A 202 -47.16 -9.75 4.79
N HIS A 203 -46.18 -10.59 5.16
CA HIS A 203 -44.79 -10.15 5.28
C HIS A 203 -44.15 -9.80 3.94
N ASN A 204 -44.57 -10.43 2.83
CA ASN A 204 -43.99 -10.21 1.49
C ASN A 204 -44.24 -8.79 0.95
N CYS A 205 -45.26 -8.09 1.44
CA CYS A 205 -45.55 -6.70 1.07
C CYS A 205 -45.61 -5.77 2.27
N ALA A 206 -45.11 -6.21 3.44
CA ALA A 206 -45.18 -5.46 4.69
C ALA A 206 -46.58 -4.87 4.96
N GLN A 207 -47.63 -5.69 4.81
CA GLN A 207 -49.04 -5.33 5.04
C GLN A 207 -49.65 -4.27 4.10
N THR A 208 -48.92 -3.79 3.10
CA THR A 208 -49.43 -2.76 2.18
C THR A 208 -50.28 -3.33 1.04
N GLY A 209 -50.09 -4.62 0.73
CA GLY A 209 -50.69 -5.25 -0.44
C GLY A 209 -50.03 -4.85 -1.76
N ILE A 210 -48.98 -4.03 -1.73
CA ILE A 210 -48.37 -3.40 -2.89
C ILE A 210 -46.87 -3.63 -2.88
N ILE A 211 -46.34 -3.88 -4.07
CA ILE A 211 -44.92 -4.02 -4.35
C ILE A 211 -44.59 -3.00 -5.43
N THR A 212 -43.68 -2.08 -5.12
CA THR A 212 -43.24 -1.03 -6.05
C THR A 212 -41.89 -1.38 -6.61
N THR A 213 -41.75 -1.39 -7.93
CA THR A 213 -40.46 -1.45 -8.60
C THR A 213 -40.05 -0.04 -8.99
N VAL A 214 -38.89 0.40 -8.53
CA VAL A 214 -38.31 1.72 -8.79
C VAL A 214 -37.06 1.54 -9.65
N ALA A 215 -36.96 2.32 -10.73
CA ALA A 215 -35.79 2.45 -11.57
C ALA A 215 -35.08 3.78 -11.31
N GLU A 216 -33.75 3.71 -11.19
CA GLU A 216 -32.87 4.84 -10.91
C GLU A 216 -31.72 4.85 -11.92
N GLY A 217 -31.47 6.02 -12.52
CA GLY A 217 -30.42 6.22 -13.52
C GLY A 217 -29.16 6.83 -12.93
N THR A 218 -28.02 6.45 -13.48
CA THR A 218 -26.71 7.05 -13.21
C THR A 218 -26.06 7.44 -14.52
N VAL A 219 -25.36 8.57 -14.52
CA VAL A 219 -24.60 9.06 -15.67
C VAL A 219 -23.13 9.10 -15.32
N SER A 220 -22.32 8.59 -16.23
CA SER A 220 -20.87 8.61 -16.16
C SER A 220 -20.29 9.07 -17.49
N ALA A 221 -19.09 9.61 -17.49
CA ALA A 221 -18.37 9.95 -18.71
C ALA A 221 -17.10 9.13 -18.84
N THR A 222 -16.83 8.67 -20.05
CA THR A 222 -15.57 8.03 -20.43
C THR A 222 -14.65 9.09 -21.02
N VAL A 223 -13.40 9.10 -20.57
CA VAL A 223 -12.39 10.07 -21.00
C VAL A 223 -11.36 9.36 -21.88
N GLU A 224 -11.40 9.63 -23.17
CA GLU A 224 -10.39 9.20 -24.13
C GLU A 224 -9.34 10.30 -24.31
N ARG A 225 -8.07 9.92 -24.43
CA ARG A 225 -6.97 10.86 -24.66
C ARG A 225 -6.18 10.47 -25.88
N ARG A 226 -5.87 11.48 -26.70
CA ARG A 226 -4.96 11.33 -27.83
C ARG A 226 -3.82 12.30 -27.66
N ILE A 227 -2.60 11.78 -27.75
CA ILE A 227 -1.38 12.55 -27.61
C ILE A 227 -0.68 12.50 -28.96
N ARG A 228 -0.39 13.67 -29.52
CA ARG A 228 0.27 13.81 -30.81
C ARG A 228 1.21 14.99 -30.84
N ALA A 229 2.20 14.97 -31.72
CA ALA A 229 2.96 16.17 -32.04
C ALA A 229 2.05 17.20 -32.72
N ALA A 230 2.29 18.49 -32.47
CA ALA A 230 1.64 19.52 -33.26
C ALA A 230 2.13 19.46 -34.73
N PRO A 231 1.38 20.01 -35.70
CA PRO A 231 1.81 20.06 -37.09
C PRO A 231 3.22 20.65 -37.23
N GLY A 232 4.09 19.97 -37.98
CA GLY A 232 5.50 20.37 -38.17
C GLY A 232 6.49 19.80 -37.14
N PHE A 233 6.02 19.16 -36.06
CA PHE A 233 6.87 18.59 -35.02
C PHE A 233 7.02 17.07 -35.13
N ASN A 234 8.04 16.52 -34.44
CA ASN A 234 8.40 15.11 -34.58
C ASN A 234 7.51 14.19 -33.73
N GLN A 235 6.63 13.42 -34.38
CA GLN A 235 5.72 12.47 -33.72
C GLN A 235 6.46 11.35 -32.95
N SER A 236 7.53 10.77 -33.50
CA SER A 236 8.24 9.66 -32.84
C SER A 236 8.92 10.11 -31.54
N TRP A 237 9.33 11.38 -31.48
CA TRP A 237 9.85 12.00 -30.27
C TRP A 237 8.77 12.14 -29.19
N VAL A 238 7.55 12.56 -29.55
CA VAL A 238 6.42 12.66 -28.61
C VAL A 238 5.99 11.29 -28.09
N GLU A 239 5.97 10.28 -28.96
CA GLU A 239 5.68 8.89 -28.58
C GLU A 239 6.72 8.36 -27.58
N ALA A 240 8.01 8.52 -27.87
CA ALA A 240 9.08 8.13 -26.95
C ALA A 240 8.96 8.84 -25.59
N LEU A 241 8.63 10.14 -25.61
CA LEU A 241 8.47 10.97 -24.42
C LEU A 241 7.33 10.52 -23.51
N THR A 242 6.25 10.00 -24.09
CA THR A 242 5.01 9.67 -23.36
C THR A 242 4.80 8.19 -23.12
N ALA A 243 5.57 7.30 -23.77
CA ALA A 243 5.43 5.85 -23.63
C ALA A 243 5.61 5.34 -22.19
N GLU A 244 6.60 5.83 -21.45
CA GLU A 244 6.90 5.32 -20.10
C GLU A 244 6.17 6.07 -18.98
N ARG A 245 6.07 7.39 -19.08
CA ARG A 245 5.62 8.28 -17.99
C ARG A 245 4.25 8.93 -18.25
N GLY A 246 3.65 8.72 -19.42
CA GLY A 246 2.46 9.43 -19.88
C GLY A 246 2.73 10.91 -20.17
N HIS A 247 1.67 11.70 -20.39
CA HIS A 247 1.75 13.14 -20.68
C HIS A 247 1.68 14.04 -19.45
N ALA A 248 1.17 13.54 -18.32
CA ALA A 248 0.82 14.39 -17.16
C ALA A 248 2.00 15.19 -16.59
N TRP A 249 3.22 14.62 -16.61
CA TRP A 249 4.42 15.28 -16.11
C TRP A 249 4.91 16.42 -17.02
N LEU A 250 4.51 16.44 -18.29
CA LEU A 250 4.88 17.50 -19.24
C LEU A 250 4.19 18.82 -18.93
N ILE A 251 3.04 18.76 -18.25
CA ILE A 251 2.21 19.93 -17.89
C ILE A 251 3.00 20.90 -17.01
N ASP A 252 3.80 20.37 -16.08
CA ASP A 252 4.59 21.17 -15.15
C ASP A 252 5.87 21.75 -15.81
N LEU A 253 6.21 21.28 -17.02
CA LEU A 253 7.42 21.63 -17.76
C LEU A 253 7.17 22.58 -18.94
N ALA A 254 5.95 22.54 -19.49
CA ALA A 254 5.58 23.25 -20.70
C ALA A 254 5.06 24.68 -20.43
N ALA A 255 5.04 25.49 -21.47
CA ALA A 255 4.03 26.54 -21.60
C ALA A 255 2.74 25.89 -22.10
N VAL A 256 1.65 26.04 -21.34
CA VAL A 256 0.38 25.37 -21.62
C VAL A 256 -0.58 26.36 -22.27
N HIS A 257 -1.00 26.04 -23.49
CA HIS A 257 -1.98 26.80 -24.25
C HIS A 257 -3.23 25.96 -24.42
N ARG A 258 -4.38 26.48 -23.99
CA ARG A 258 -5.65 25.80 -24.20
C ARG A 258 -6.18 26.11 -25.60
N GLY A 259 -6.47 25.06 -26.36
CA GLY A 259 -7.11 25.15 -27.66
C GLY A 259 -8.63 25.39 -27.55
N PRO A 260 -9.34 25.40 -28.68
CA PRO A 260 -10.79 25.49 -28.67
C PRO A 260 -11.39 24.29 -27.93
N MET A 261 -12.54 24.55 -27.30
CA MET A 261 -13.36 23.52 -26.68
C MET A 261 -14.62 23.37 -27.51
N GLU A 262 -14.91 22.15 -27.92
CA GLU A 262 -16.10 21.78 -28.67
C GLU A 262 -17.06 21.06 -27.74
N VAL A 263 -18.32 21.49 -27.75
CA VAL A 263 -19.36 20.96 -26.87
C VAL A 263 -20.51 20.50 -27.75
N GLY A 264 -20.87 19.22 -27.62
CA GLY A 264 -22.04 18.65 -28.28
C GLY A 264 -22.97 17.93 -27.29
N PRO A 265 -24.12 17.44 -27.75
CA PRO A 265 -25.02 16.65 -26.92
C PRO A 265 -24.34 15.36 -26.47
N GLY A 266 -24.11 15.21 -25.17
CA GLY A 266 -23.50 14.02 -24.58
C GLY A 266 -22.00 13.86 -24.81
N TRP A 267 -21.30 14.90 -25.27
CA TRP A 267 -19.83 14.87 -25.39
C TRP A 267 -19.19 16.26 -25.31
N VAL A 268 -17.94 16.29 -24.86
CA VAL A 268 -17.10 17.50 -24.83
C VAL A 268 -15.70 17.12 -25.29
N SER A 269 -15.14 17.86 -26.24
CA SER A 269 -13.75 17.72 -26.67
C SER A 269 -12.97 18.99 -26.38
N VAL A 270 -11.74 18.84 -25.90
CA VAL A 270 -10.83 19.96 -25.68
C VAL A 270 -9.41 19.53 -26.02
N SER A 271 -8.68 20.44 -26.64
CA SER A 271 -7.25 20.27 -26.90
C SER A 271 -6.42 21.22 -26.04
N TRP A 272 -5.25 20.75 -25.61
CA TRP A 272 -4.20 21.59 -25.06
C TRP A 272 -2.94 21.42 -25.89
N ARG A 273 -2.25 22.52 -26.12
CA ARG A 273 -0.93 22.57 -26.72
C ARG A 273 0.09 22.81 -25.61
N LEU A 274 1.07 21.93 -25.52
CA LEU A 274 2.17 21.96 -24.55
C LEU A 274 3.45 22.29 -25.32
N ASP A 275 3.92 23.52 -25.19
CA ASP A 275 5.18 23.96 -25.80
C ASP A 275 6.33 23.75 -24.80
N LEU A 276 7.23 22.83 -25.15
CA LEU A 276 8.32 22.33 -24.32
C LEU A 276 9.66 22.83 -24.87
N PRO A 277 10.45 23.59 -24.09
CA PRO A 277 11.81 23.89 -24.46
C PRO A 277 12.65 22.61 -24.35
N VAL A 278 13.39 22.31 -25.41
CA VAL A 278 14.33 21.20 -25.50
C VAL A 278 15.72 21.78 -25.65
N LEU A 279 16.56 21.55 -24.65
CA LEU A 279 17.97 21.90 -24.70
C LEU A 279 18.74 20.63 -25.03
N SER A 280 19.59 20.66 -26.05
CA SER A 280 20.53 19.57 -26.32
C SER A 280 21.93 20.12 -26.46
N GLN A 281 22.86 19.49 -25.76
CA GLN A 281 24.28 19.85 -25.77
C GLN A 281 25.10 18.65 -26.22
N GLU A 282 25.96 18.87 -27.21
CA GLU A 282 27.05 17.97 -27.52
C GLU A 282 28.30 18.48 -26.80
N PHE A 283 28.98 17.59 -26.10
CA PHE A 283 30.15 17.90 -25.31
C PHE A 283 31.17 16.77 -25.41
N GLU A 284 32.41 17.10 -25.10
CA GLU A 284 33.53 16.17 -25.08
C GLU A 284 34.08 16.06 -23.67
N ILE A 285 34.42 14.84 -23.28
CA ILE A 285 35.19 14.54 -22.08
C ILE A 285 36.33 13.62 -22.52
N GLY A 286 37.57 14.10 -22.40
CA GLY A 286 38.71 13.47 -23.05
C GLY A 286 38.55 13.47 -24.58
N THR A 287 38.59 12.29 -25.21
CA THR A 287 38.41 12.14 -26.67
C THR A 287 37.00 11.70 -27.07
N ALA A 288 36.12 11.42 -26.11
CA ALA A 288 34.79 10.90 -26.37
C ALA A 288 33.79 12.04 -26.52
N LYS A 289 32.95 11.96 -27.56
CA LYS A 289 31.83 12.87 -27.80
C LYS A 289 30.56 12.29 -27.20
N HIS A 290 29.83 13.11 -26.48
CA HIS A 290 28.59 12.77 -25.81
C HIS A 290 27.51 13.79 -26.17
N ARG A 291 26.26 13.33 -26.15
CA ARG A 291 25.09 14.18 -26.33
C ARG A 291 24.17 13.99 -25.15
N ALA A 292 23.70 15.09 -24.58
CA ALA A 292 22.64 15.08 -23.59
C ALA A 292 21.51 16.02 -23.99
N ALA A 293 20.32 15.74 -23.47
CA ALA A 293 19.12 16.52 -23.71
C ALA A 293 18.33 16.72 -22.42
N TRP A 294 17.79 17.92 -22.27
CA TRP A 294 16.98 18.36 -21.13
C TRP A 294 15.68 18.99 -21.63
N LEU A 295 14.65 18.90 -20.80
CA LEU A 295 13.30 19.31 -21.13
C LEU A 295 12.72 20.27 -20.09
N GLY A 296 11.97 21.24 -20.59
CA GLY A 296 11.12 22.07 -19.76
C GLY A 296 11.84 23.21 -19.05
N LYS A 297 11.03 24.05 -18.39
CA LYS A 297 11.52 25.16 -17.55
C LYS A 297 12.42 24.72 -16.40
N SER A 298 12.19 23.50 -15.91
CA SER A 298 12.96 22.88 -14.82
C SER A 298 14.19 22.11 -15.30
N GLU A 299 14.45 22.09 -16.61
CA GLU A 299 15.61 21.42 -17.23
C GLU A 299 15.76 19.96 -16.77
N ILE A 300 14.67 19.21 -16.79
CA ILE A 300 14.68 17.80 -16.41
C ILE A 300 15.50 17.04 -17.46
N VAL A 301 16.45 16.24 -16.98
CA VAL A 301 17.26 15.36 -17.83
C VAL A 301 16.35 14.37 -18.56
N TRP A 302 16.38 14.41 -19.88
CA TRP A 302 15.67 13.47 -20.76
C TRP A 302 16.60 12.38 -21.27
N GLU A 303 17.74 12.81 -21.81
CA GLU A 303 18.76 11.91 -22.34
C GLU A 303 20.09 12.29 -21.70
N MET A 304 20.69 11.35 -20.99
CA MET A 304 22.03 11.50 -20.44
C MET A 304 22.80 10.19 -20.66
N PRO A 305 23.96 10.23 -21.33
CA PRO A 305 24.82 9.07 -21.47
C PRO A 305 25.41 8.71 -20.11
N SER A 306 25.62 7.41 -19.89
CA SER A 306 26.21 6.85 -18.67
C SER A 306 27.72 7.07 -18.61
N ILE A 307 28.14 8.33 -18.64
CA ILE A 307 29.54 8.77 -18.69
C ILE A 307 30.30 8.26 -17.47
N LEU A 308 29.71 8.40 -16.28
CA LEU A 308 30.37 8.00 -15.04
C LEU A 308 30.68 6.51 -15.01
N ASP A 309 29.89 5.67 -15.67
CA ASP A 309 30.19 4.23 -15.75
C ASP A 309 31.56 3.97 -16.38
N THR A 310 31.93 4.74 -17.40
CA THR A 310 33.21 4.55 -18.11
C THR A 310 34.38 5.06 -17.28
N PHE A 311 34.29 6.30 -16.78
CA PHE A 311 35.38 6.93 -16.05
C PHE A 311 35.58 6.34 -14.65
N MET A 312 34.49 5.93 -14.00
CA MET A 312 34.53 5.38 -12.65
C MET A 312 34.69 3.87 -12.61
N HIS A 313 34.76 3.17 -13.76
CA HIS A 313 34.85 1.71 -13.79
C HIS A 313 36.05 1.17 -13.02
N ALA A 314 37.23 1.78 -13.20
CA ALA A 314 38.45 1.39 -12.54
C ALA A 314 38.37 1.60 -11.01
N ALA A 315 37.86 2.75 -10.58
CA ALA A 315 37.67 3.06 -9.17
C ALA A 315 36.58 2.16 -8.52
N ALA A 316 35.48 1.88 -9.22
CA ALA A 316 34.48 0.90 -8.79
C ALA A 316 35.11 -0.50 -8.62
N SER A 317 35.90 -0.96 -9.59
CA SER A 317 36.59 -2.24 -9.52
C SER A 317 37.53 -2.32 -8.31
N SER A 318 38.29 -1.25 -8.03
CA SER A 318 39.12 -1.14 -6.82
C SER A 318 38.30 -1.21 -5.53
N ILE A 319 37.18 -0.47 -5.44
CA ILE A 319 36.26 -0.53 -4.29
C ILE A 319 35.71 -1.95 -4.11
N MET A 320 35.31 -2.60 -5.20
CA MET A 320 34.75 -3.95 -5.18
C MET A 320 35.80 -5.00 -4.76
N ALA A 321 37.06 -4.85 -5.16
CA ALA A 321 38.16 -5.74 -4.79
C ALA A 321 38.69 -5.50 -3.37
N ALA A 322 38.62 -4.27 -2.85
CA ALA A 322 39.21 -3.88 -1.57
C ALA A 322 38.57 -4.58 -0.35
N GLN A 323 39.30 -4.64 0.78
CA GLN A 323 38.74 -5.13 2.04
C GLN A 323 37.62 -4.21 2.54
N PRO A 324 36.72 -4.68 3.43
CA PRO A 324 35.52 -3.92 3.79
C PRO A 324 35.78 -2.51 4.32
N VAL A 325 36.80 -2.28 5.15
CA VAL A 325 37.09 -0.93 5.67
C VAL A 325 37.70 -0.06 4.57
N ASP A 326 38.69 -0.58 3.85
CA ASP A 326 39.38 0.12 2.76
C ASP A 326 38.43 0.51 1.62
N ALA A 327 37.45 -0.33 1.30
CA ALA A 327 36.44 -0.04 0.28
C ALA A 327 35.61 1.21 0.61
N PHE A 328 35.28 1.43 1.89
CA PHE A 328 34.59 2.65 2.33
C PHE A 328 35.53 3.86 2.36
N GLY A 329 36.83 3.65 2.64
CA GLY A 329 37.87 4.66 2.50
C GLY A 329 37.99 5.14 1.05
N LEU A 330 38.21 4.21 0.11
CA LEU A 330 38.28 4.47 -1.32
C LEU A 330 37.01 5.12 -1.86
N ALA A 331 35.83 4.69 -1.41
CA ALA A 331 34.57 5.33 -1.80
C ALA A 331 34.50 6.80 -1.38
N SER A 332 35.22 7.21 -0.33
CA SER A 332 35.24 8.61 0.14
C SER A 332 36.15 9.52 -0.69
N GLU A 333 36.99 8.96 -1.56
CA GLU A 333 37.88 9.72 -2.44
C GLU A 333 37.13 10.34 -3.62
N TYR A 334 35.94 9.84 -3.94
CA TYR A 334 35.16 10.25 -5.11
C TYR A 334 33.76 10.70 -4.69
N PRO A 335 33.33 11.93 -5.04
CA PRO A 335 32.01 12.44 -4.65
C PRO A 335 30.83 11.52 -5.02
N PHE A 336 30.89 10.85 -6.17
CA PHE A 336 29.87 9.91 -6.63
C PHE A 336 29.78 8.68 -5.71
N PHE A 337 30.92 8.05 -5.40
CA PHE A 337 30.94 6.90 -4.51
C PHE A 337 30.67 7.29 -3.05
N GLU A 338 31.03 8.51 -2.64
CA GLU A 338 30.68 9.05 -1.33
C GLU A 338 29.17 9.15 -1.16
N ALA A 339 28.45 9.66 -2.17
CA ALA A 339 26.99 9.70 -2.14
C ALA A 339 26.41 8.28 -2.01
N ILE A 340 26.88 7.31 -2.79
CA ILE A 340 26.45 5.90 -2.68
C ILE A 340 26.74 5.36 -1.27
N LYS A 341 27.93 5.62 -0.74
CA LYS A 341 28.36 5.24 0.61
C LYS A 341 27.39 5.78 1.66
N GLN A 342 27.06 7.08 1.60
CA GLN A 342 26.11 7.73 2.51
C GLN A 342 24.74 7.03 2.48
N HIS A 343 24.19 6.74 1.30
CA HIS A 343 22.90 6.04 1.20
C HIS A 343 22.97 4.60 1.75
N VAL A 344 24.04 3.86 1.49
CA VAL A 344 24.25 2.51 2.05
C VAL A 344 24.30 2.54 3.58
N LEU A 345 24.94 3.56 4.16
CA LEU A 345 25.04 3.74 5.61
C LEU A 345 23.78 4.31 6.25
N GLN A 346 22.95 5.03 5.50
CA GLN A 346 21.63 5.47 5.95
C GLN A 346 20.61 4.32 5.91
N GLY A 347 20.85 3.29 5.10
CA GLY A 347 20.02 2.08 5.02
C GLY A 347 18.72 2.30 4.27
N SER A 348 18.73 3.21 3.32
CA SER A 348 17.54 3.51 2.55
C SER A 348 17.18 2.46 1.53
N LYS A 349 15.89 2.38 1.20
CA LYS A 349 15.36 1.47 0.18
C LYS A 349 15.66 1.99 -1.24
N ASP A 350 15.35 1.16 -2.23
CA ASP A 350 15.68 1.40 -3.65
C ASP A 350 15.17 2.73 -4.22
N ARG A 351 14.13 3.35 -3.63
CA ARG A 351 13.67 4.70 -4.03
C ARG A 351 14.75 5.78 -3.93
N GLU A 352 15.75 5.62 -3.07
CA GLU A 352 16.86 6.59 -2.93
C GLU A 352 18.03 6.33 -3.89
N ALA A 353 18.06 5.18 -4.58
CA ALA A 353 18.99 4.97 -5.68
C ALA A 353 18.76 6.01 -6.81
N THR A 354 17.49 6.40 -7.00
CA THR A 354 17.12 7.50 -7.89
C THR A 354 17.70 8.83 -7.44
N THR A 355 17.75 9.11 -6.14
CA THR A 355 18.28 10.37 -5.58
C THR A 355 19.77 10.56 -5.87
N VAL A 356 20.59 9.50 -5.74
CA VAL A 356 22.01 9.58 -6.13
C VAL A 356 22.13 9.87 -7.61
N ARG A 357 21.35 9.16 -8.45
CA ARG A 357 21.41 9.41 -9.90
C ARG A 357 21.01 10.83 -10.24
N GLU A 358 19.94 11.35 -9.64
CA GLU A 358 19.48 12.73 -9.82
C GLU A 358 20.53 13.75 -9.38
N GLN A 359 21.22 13.53 -8.25
CA GLN A 359 22.32 14.39 -7.78
C GLN A 359 23.47 14.50 -8.81
N PHE A 360 23.67 13.45 -9.62
CA PHE A 360 24.68 13.38 -10.66
C PHE A 360 24.07 13.44 -12.07
N GLU A 361 22.95 14.15 -12.24
CA GLU A 361 22.28 14.43 -13.53
C GLU A 361 22.00 13.17 -14.39
N LEU A 362 21.78 12.03 -13.75
CA LEU A 362 21.59 10.71 -14.38
C LEU A 362 22.79 10.21 -15.20
N MET A 363 23.99 10.76 -15.00
CA MET A 363 25.23 10.37 -15.71
C MET A 363 25.75 8.97 -15.39
N ALA A 364 25.14 8.28 -14.42
CA ALA A 364 25.43 6.89 -14.09
C ALA A 364 24.24 5.99 -14.46
N SER A 365 24.53 4.83 -15.03
CA SER A 365 23.48 3.86 -15.35
C SER A 365 22.89 3.26 -14.06
N PRO A 366 21.62 2.79 -14.10
CA PRO A 366 21.02 2.09 -12.96
C PRO A 366 21.79 0.82 -12.59
N ALA A 367 22.33 0.10 -13.58
CA ALA A 367 23.06 -1.15 -13.37
C ALA A 367 24.36 -0.91 -12.60
N PHE A 368 25.16 0.06 -13.05
CA PHE A 368 26.44 0.41 -12.40
C PHE A 368 26.23 0.87 -10.95
N LEU A 369 25.25 1.73 -10.72
CA LEU A 369 24.89 2.18 -9.37
C LEU A 369 24.49 1.00 -8.47
N THR A 370 23.63 0.11 -8.98
CA THR A 370 23.14 -1.05 -8.24
C THR A 370 24.28 -2.01 -7.89
N GLU A 371 25.19 -2.25 -8.81
CA GLU A 371 26.37 -3.09 -8.62
C GLU A 371 27.24 -2.55 -7.47
N VAL A 372 27.68 -1.30 -7.55
CA VAL A 372 28.55 -0.69 -6.53
C VAL A 372 27.85 -0.61 -5.17
N ARG A 373 26.58 -0.19 -5.16
CA ARG A 373 25.75 -0.15 -3.94
C ARG A 373 25.63 -1.52 -3.29
N SER A 374 25.35 -2.57 -4.08
CA SER A 374 25.22 -3.94 -3.57
C SER A 374 26.54 -4.46 -2.99
N SER A 375 27.66 -4.13 -3.63
CA SER A 375 29.01 -4.47 -3.14
C SER A 375 29.33 -3.78 -1.82
N LEU A 376 29.10 -2.47 -1.71
CA LEU A 376 29.28 -1.72 -0.47
C LEU A 376 28.35 -2.19 0.65
N ALA A 377 27.09 -2.51 0.34
CA ALA A 377 26.15 -3.07 1.30
C ALA A 377 26.63 -4.44 1.82
N ALA A 378 27.10 -5.32 0.94
CA ALA A 378 27.67 -6.61 1.33
C ALA A 378 28.91 -6.44 2.22
N LYS A 379 29.77 -5.46 1.93
CA LYS A 379 30.94 -5.13 2.76
C LYS A 379 30.56 -4.57 4.14
N ARG A 380 29.59 -3.65 4.20
CA ARG A 380 28.99 -3.18 5.47
C ARG A 380 28.50 -4.35 6.30
N ASP A 381 27.78 -5.27 5.67
CA ASP A 381 27.21 -6.43 6.36
C ASP A 381 28.31 -7.41 6.84
N ARG A 382 29.41 -7.54 6.10
CA ARG A 382 30.60 -8.30 6.55
C ARG A 382 31.24 -7.70 7.80
N ILE A 383 31.37 -6.37 7.88
CA ILE A 383 31.87 -5.68 9.08
C ILE A 383 30.95 -5.96 10.28
N ALA A 384 29.63 -5.87 10.07
CA ALA A 384 28.64 -6.12 11.10
C ALA A 384 28.54 -7.61 11.52
N ALA A 385 28.89 -8.55 10.64
CA ALA A 385 28.59 -9.97 10.79
C ALA A 385 29.15 -10.59 12.08
N SER A 386 30.36 -10.21 12.51
CA SER A 386 30.97 -10.74 13.74
C SER A 386 30.18 -10.30 14.98
N ALA A 387 29.87 -9.01 15.08
CA ALA A 387 29.08 -8.45 16.19
C ALA A 387 27.66 -9.02 16.22
N VAL A 388 26.98 -9.05 15.07
CA VAL A 388 25.64 -9.64 14.92
C VAL A 388 25.64 -11.10 15.36
N ARG A 389 26.61 -11.90 14.90
CA ARG A 389 26.74 -13.32 15.26
C ARG A 389 26.98 -13.50 16.75
N SER A 390 27.85 -12.67 17.35
CA SER A 390 28.10 -12.69 18.79
C SER A 390 26.83 -12.38 19.59
N THR A 391 26.05 -11.37 19.17
CA THR A 391 24.77 -11.05 19.81
C THR A 391 23.77 -12.19 19.69
N TRP A 392 23.63 -12.80 18.50
CA TRP A 392 22.71 -13.94 18.33
C TRP A 392 23.11 -15.17 19.14
N LYS A 393 24.41 -15.43 19.34
CA LYS A 393 24.88 -16.52 20.20
C LYS A 393 24.42 -16.37 21.66
N LEU A 394 24.32 -15.14 22.16
CA LEU A 394 23.83 -14.84 23.51
C LEU A 394 22.30 -14.74 23.56
N ALA A 395 21.70 -14.17 22.52
CA ALA A 395 20.28 -13.86 22.49
C ALA A 395 19.38 -15.09 22.32
N VAL A 396 19.83 -16.13 21.60
CA VAL A 396 19.05 -17.37 21.44
C VAL A 396 18.88 -18.10 22.77
N PRO A 397 19.94 -18.44 23.53
CA PRO A 397 19.79 -19.04 24.85
C PRO A 397 18.94 -18.20 25.80
N ALA A 398 19.12 -16.86 25.80
CA ALA A 398 18.33 -15.97 26.64
C ALA A 398 16.84 -15.98 26.28
N SER A 399 16.50 -15.96 24.98
CA SER A 399 15.11 -16.00 24.52
C SER A 399 14.43 -17.33 24.86
N VAL A 400 15.16 -18.45 24.74
CA VAL A 400 14.67 -19.78 25.15
C VAL A 400 14.48 -19.83 26.66
N ALA A 401 15.44 -19.33 27.45
CA ALA A 401 15.34 -19.29 28.91
C ALA A 401 14.15 -18.46 29.39
N VAL A 402 13.87 -17.30 28.79
CA VAL A 402 12.70 -16.47 29.11
C VAL A 402 11.39 -17.19 28.77
N ALA A 403 11.32 -17.87 27.62
CA ALA A 403 10.15 -18.65 27.25
C ALA A 403 9.88 -19.80 28.23
N VAL A 404 10.92 -20.54 28.62
CA VAL A 404 10.85 -21.63 29.61
C VAL A 404 10.48 -21.09 31.00
N ALA A 405 11.07 -19.97 31.43
CA ALA A 405 10.75 -19.35 32.71
C ALA A 405 9.30 -18.82 32.74
N GLY A 406 8.80 -18.25 31.64
CA GLY A 406 7.40 -17.82 31.52
C GLY A 406 6.42 -18.99 31.66
N MET A 407 6.72 -20.13 31.02
CA MET A 407 5.94 -21.36 31.21
C MET A 407 6.01 -21.86 32.66
N ALA A 408 7.20 -21.93 33.25
CA ALA A 408 7.41 -22.45 34.60
C ALA A 408 6.75 -21.56 35.68
N ALA A 409 6.85 -20.23 35.55
CA ALA A 409 6.22 -19.29 36.47
C ALA A 409 4.70 -19.42 36.47
N HIS A 410 4.08 -19.63 35.29
CA HIS A 410 2.63 -19.83 35.22
C HIS A 410 2.19 -21.15 35.86
N VAL A 411 2.99 -22.22 35.69
CA VAL A 411 2.77 -23.50 36.37
C VAL A 411 2.85 -23.38 37.90
N LEU A 412 3.70 -22.49 38.41
CA LEU A 412 3.94 -22.32 39.85
C LEU A 412 2.98 -21.30 40.51
N ILE A 413 2.49 -20.30 39.78
CA ILE A 413 1.74 -19.17 40.36
C ILE A 413 0.23 -19.38 40.30
N VAL A 414 -0.31 -20.11 39.32
CA VAL A 414 -1.77 -20.33 39.22
C VAL A 414 -2.18 -21.51 40.12
N PRO A 415 -2.90 -21.28 41.23
CA PRO A 415 -3.32 -22.35 42.12
C PRO A 415 -4.28 -23.27 41.35
N ARG A 416 -3.87 -24.50 41.09
CA ARG A 416 -4.72 -25.50 40.42
C ARG A 416 -5.87 -25.89 41.33
N HIS A 417 -7.04 -25.28 41.15
CA HIS A 417 -8.28 -25.83 41.67
C HIS A 417 -8.48 -27.23 41.09
N HIS A 418 -8.69 -28.20 41.98
CA HIS A 418 -8.69 -29.63 41.70
C HIS A 418 -9.71 -30.00 40.62
N GLY A 419 -9.24 -30.33 39.42
CA GLY A 419 -10.08 -30.82 38.34
C GLY A 419 -9.38 -30.79 36.99
N SER A 420 -8.56 -31.83 36.75
CA SER A 420 -7.91 -32.18 35.46
C SER A 420 -6.76 -31.27 34.99
N PRO A 421 -5.53 -31.83 34.82
CA PRO A 421 -4.37 -31.10 34.33
C PRO A 421 -4.38 -31.00 32.80
N ALA A 422 -5.38 -30.35 32.20
CA ALA A 422 -5.33 -30.04 30.78
C ALA A 422 -4.47 -28.78 30.58
N ILE A 423 -3.42 -28.84 29.75
CA ILE A 423 -2.74 -27.63 29.26
C ILE A 423 -3.79 -26.67 28.73
N ASN A 424 -3.88 -25.47 29.32
CA ASN A 424 -4.66 -24.41 28.74
C ASN A 424 -3.88 -23.89 27.52
N TRP A 425 -4.47 -23.96 26.33
CA TRP A 425 -3.87 -23.37 25.12
C TRP A 425 -3.50 -21.89 25.29
N GLY A 426 -4.14 -21.19 26.25
CA GLY A 426 -3.73 -19.86 26.70
C GLY A 426 -2.29 -19.78 27.21
N ASP A 427 -1.81 -20.78 27.95
CA ASP A 427 -0.44 -20.78 28.50
C ASP A 427 0.60 -20.92 27.39
N VAL A 428 0.31 -21.78 26.40
CA VAL A 428 1.15 -21.94 25.20
C VAL A 428 1.12 -20.67 24.35
N ALA A 429 -0.01 -19.97 24.27
CA ALA A 429 -0.11 -18.70 23.56
C ALA A 429 0.70 -17.59 24.25
N ILE A 430 0.67 -17.51 25.58
CA ILE A 430 1.45 -16.54 26.37
C ILE A 430 2.96 -16.81 26.21
N GLY A 431 3.38 -18.07 26.27
CA GLY A 431 4.78 -18.45 26.03
C GLY A 431 5.26 -18.08 24.61
N LEU A 432 4.42 -18.30 23.59
CA LEU A 432 4.72 -17.90 22.20
C LEU A 432 4.83 -16.39 22.06
N PHE A 433 3.94 -15.64 22.72
CA PHE A 433 3.97 -14.18 22.72
C PHE A 433 5.24 -13.64 23.39
N GLY A 434 5.60 -14.16 24.56
CA GLY A 434 6.85 -13.81 25.25
C GLY A 434 8.09 -14.12 24.41
N TRP A 435 8.11 -15.27 23.75
CA TRP A 435 9.18 -15.64 22.82
C TRP A 435 9.27 -14.70 21.60
N ALA A 436 8.13 -14.32 21.02
CA ALA A 436 8.10 -13.39 19.89
C ALA A 436 8.66 -12.01 20.27
N ILE A 437 8.32 -11.51 21.47
CA ILE A 437 8.88 -10.26 22.00
C ILE A 437 10.39 -10.39 22.20
N ALA A 438 10.85 -11.45 22.88
CA ALA A 438 12.26 -11.68 23.14
C ALA A 438 13.08 -11.80 21.84
N SER A 439 12.55 -12.49 20.83
CA SER A 439 13.16 -12.63 19.51
C SER A 439 13.22 -11.29 18.76
N SER A 440 12.17 -10.47 18.87
CA SER A 440 12.14 -9.12 18.27
C SER A 440 13.15 -8.18 18.93
N LEU A 441 13.24 -8.19 20.26
CA LEU A 441 14.25 -7.44 21.00
C LEU A 441 15.67 -7.90 20.64
N SER A 442 15.87 -9.21 20.52
CA SER A 442 17.14 -9.80 20.09
C SER A 442 17.56 -9.33 18.71
N TYR A 443 16.61 -9.27 17.77
CA TYR A 443 16.83 -8.72 16.44
C TYR A 443 17.27 -7.24 16.50
N ILE A 444 16.60 -6.42 17.31
CA ILE A 444 16.95 -5.00 17.49
C ILE A 444 18.33 -4.85 18.13
N LEU A 445 18.65 -5.66 19.15
CA LEU A 445 19.94 -5.64 19.82
C LEU A 445 21.07 -6.05 18.87
N ALA A 446 20.87 -7.10 18.07
CA ALA A 446 21.83 -7.54 17.07
C ALA A 446 22.03 -6.48 15.96
N ALA A 447 20.95 -5.83 15.52
CA ALA A 447 21.04 -4.70 14.59
C ALA A 447 21.80 -3.50 15.18
N ARG A 448 21.56 -3.16 16.45
CA ARG A 448 22.31 -2.10 17.16
C ARG A 448 23.78 -2.45 17.34
N ALA A 449 24.09 -3.69 17.72
CA ALA A 449 25.46 -4.17 17.86
C ALA A 449 26.21 -4.15 16.52
N GLY A 450 25.56 -4.64 15.46
CA GLY A 450 26.09 -4.59 14.10
C GLY A 450 26.34 -3.15 13.64
N ARG A 451 25.39 -2.24 13.87
CA ARG A 451 25.57 -0.81 13.58
C ARG A 451 26.73 -0.20 14.36
N GLY A 452 26.84 -0.49 15.66
CA GLY A 452 27.95 -0.03 16.49
C GLY A 452 29.31 -0.53 16.01
N ALA A 453 29.37 -1.77 15.53
CA ALA A 453 30.59 -2.32 14.93
C ALA A 453 30.97 -1.60 13.63
N VAL A 454 30.01 -1.32 12.75
CA VAL A 454 30.25 -0.55 11.53
C VAL A 454 30.68 0.89 11.86
N GLN A 455 30.00 1.56 12.80
CA GLN A 455 30.36 2.91 13.25
C GLN A 455 31.76 2.95 13.83
N LYS A 456 32.14 1.97 14.65
CA LYS A 456 33.49 1.87 15.23
C LYS A 456 34.55 1.62 14.16
N ALA A 457 34.26 0.76 13.19
CA ALA A 457 35.21 0.42 12.13
C ALA A 457 35.43 1.56 11.13
N LEU A 458 34.38 2.32 10.82
CA LEU A 458 34.42 3.37 9.81
C LEU A 458 34.61 4.78 10.38
N GLY A 459 34.45 4.97 11.70
CA GLY A 459 34.55 6.29 12.34
C GLY A 459 33.42 7.26 11.99
N ILE A 460 32.32 6.77 11.40
CA ILE A 460 31.20 7.59 10.91
C ILE A 460 29.85 7.07 11.41
N ALA A 461 28.89 7.97 11.58
CA ALA A 461 27.55 7.61 12.04
C ALA A 461 26.80 6.76 11.00
N VAL A 462 26.20 5.66 11.45
CA VAL A 462 25.45 4.72 10.61
C VAL A 462 24.00 4.69 11.10
N LYS A 463 23.02 4.87 10.22
CA LYS A 463 21.59 4.76 10.56
C LYS A 463 20.99 3.43 10.09
N GLY A 464 21.49 2.93 8.96
CA GLY A 464 21.03 1.70 8.33
C GLY A 464 21.27 0.47 9.17
N TRP A 465 20.35 -0.49 9.08
CA TRP A 465 20.45 -1.75 9.80
C TRP A 465 21.23 -2.73 8.92
N PRO A 466 22.29 -3.36 9.45
CA PRO A 466 23.00 -4.38 8.70
C PRO A 466 22.12 -5.62 8.52
N HIS A 467 22.35 -6.34 7.44
CA HIS A 467 21.66 -7.59 7.19
C HIS A 467 22.01 -8.62 8.28
N GLN A 468 20.99 -9.19 8.93
CA GLN A 468 21.18 -10.11 10.07
C GLN A 468 21.70 -11.50 9.67
N GLY A 469 21.75 -11.78 8.37
CA GLY A 469 22.30 -13.00 7.79
C GLY A 469 21.42 -14.23 7.99
N ALA A 470 21.96 -15.40 7.66
CA ALA A 470 21.26 -16.66 7.87
C ALA A 470 21.16 -17.02 9.36
N VAL A 471 22.06 -16.52 10.21
CA VAL A 471 22.10 -16.85 11.65
C VAL A 471 20.78 -16.47 12.34
N ALA A 472 20.20 -15.31 12.04
CA ALA A 472 18.89 -14.92 12.57
C ALA A 472 17.77 -15.89 12.15
N ARG A 473 17.77 -16.35 10.89
CA ARG A 473 16.79 -17.33 10.40
C ARG A 473 16.94 -18.68 11.11
N HIS A 474 18.17 -19.16 11.25
CA HIS A 474 18.45 -20.40 11.98
C HIS A 474 18.12 -20.26 13.47
N ALA A 475 18.44 -19.12 14.08
CA ALA A 475 18.12 -18.81 15.47
C ALA A 475 16.61 -18.86 15.73
N VAL A 476 15.81 -18.24 14.86
CA VAL A 476 14.35 -18.29 14.92
C VAL A 476 13.86 -19.72 14.72
N ALA A 477 14.34 -20.44 13.69
CA ALA A 477 13.94 -21.81 13.42
C ALA A 477 14.28 -22.77 14.57
N ILE A 478 15.50 -22.72 15.09
CA ILE A 478 15.94 -23.50 16.26
C ILE A 478 15.06 -23.17 17.47
N SER A 479 14.76 -21.90 17.70
CA SER A 479 13.92 -21.51 18.82
C SER A 479 12.48 -22.02 18.68
N VAL A 480 11.91 -22.02 17.46
CA VAL A 480 10.59 -22.61 17.19
C VAL A 480 10.62 -24.13 17.41
N VAL A 481 11.65 -24.82 16.95
CA VAL A 481 11.80 -26.28 17.15
C VAL A 481 11.96 -26.61 18.65
N LEU A 482 12.79 -25.88 19.38
CA LEU A 482 12.98 -26.06 20.82
C LEU A 482 11.67 -25.81 21.58
N TYR A 483 10.97 -24.72 21.25
CA TYR A 483 9.68 -24.39 21.86
C TYR A 483 8.62 -25.45 21.56
N GLY A 484 8.50 -25.86 20.30
CA GLY A 484 7.58 -26.92 19.88
C GLY A 484 7.88 -28.27 20.52
N GLY A 485 9.17 -28.61 20.67
CA GLY A 485 9.62 -29.81 21.37
C GLY A 485 9.25 -29.81 22.85
N ILE A 486 9.42 -28.67 23.54
CA ILE A 486 9.01 -28.50 24.95
C ILE A 486 7.49 -28.62 25.09
N ALA A 487 6.73 -27.94 24.22
CA ALA A 487 5.27 -28.04 24.21
C ALA A 487 4.79 -29.48 23.95
N LEU A 488 5.43 -30.20 23.03
CA LEU A 488 5.14 -31.60 22.75
C LEU A 488 5.49 -32.52 23.93
N LEU A 489 6.66 -32.33 24.56
CA LEU A 489 7.04 -33.08 25.76
C LEU A 489 6.03 -32.87 26.89
N LEU A 490 5.60 -31.62 27.13
CA LEU A 490 4.56 -31.31 28.12
C LEU A 490 3.21 -31.95 27.76
N ALA A 491 2.85 -32.02 26.47
CA ALA A 491 1.64 -32.70 26.03
C ALA A 491 1.73 -34.23 26.19
N LEU A 492 2.92 -34.83 25.96
CA LEU A 492 3.14 -36.27 26.08
C LEU A 492 3.15 -36.74 27.54
N THR A 493 3.73 -35.96 28.47
CA THR A 493 3.71 -36.28 29.90
C THR A 493 2.32 -36.20 30.53
N GLN A 494 1.34 -35.62 29.83
CA GLN A 494 -0.06 -35.56 30.26
C GLN A 494 -0.92 -36.71 29.76
N ARG A 495 -0.38 -37.66 28.97
CA ARG A 495 -1.16 -38.86 28.62
C ARG A 495 -1.36 -39.73 29.87
N PRO A 496 -2.62 -39.99 30.29
CA PRO A 496 -2.88 -40.84 31.44
C PRO A 496 -2.40 -42.27 31.12
N GLY A 497 -1.41 -42.76 31.89
CA GLY A 497 -0.82 -44.09 31.72
C GLY A 497 0.69 -44.11 31.49
N LEU A 498 1.34 -42.96 31.24
CA LEU A 498 2.79 -42.83 31.15
C LEU A 498 3.33 -42.04 32.36
N THR A 499 3.20 -42.62 33.55
CA THR A 499 3.92 -42.14 34.74
C THR A 499 5.39 -42.51 34.60
N ILE A 500 6.16 -41.64 33.97
CA ILE A 500 7.62 -41.62 34.15
C ILE A 500 7.84 -41.13 35.58
N TYR A 501 8.22 -42.04 36.49
CA TYR A 501 8.67 -41.70 37.82
C TYR A 501 9.97 -40.91 37.68
N TRP A 502 9.89 -39.59 37.72
CA TRP A 502 11.04 -38.74 37.99
C TRP A 502 11.26 -38.80 39.50
N GLU A 503 12.28 -39.53 39.92
CA GLU A 503 12.72 -39.53 41.31
C GLU A 503 13.21 -38.10 41.64
N ARG A 504 12.80 -37.60 42.81
CA ARG A 504 12.86 -36.18 43.20
C ARG A 504 14.28 -35.59 43.18
N ASP A 505 15.29 -36.44 43.11
CA ASP A 505 16.70 -36.07 43.16
C ASP A 505 17.26 -35.58 41.80
N ASP A 506 16.61 -35.90 40.67
CA ASP A 506 17.09 -35.50 39.33
C ASP A 506 16.74 -34.05 38.94
N MET A 507 15.71 -33.45 39.53
CA MET A 507 15.36 -32.04 39.23
C MET A 507 16.41 -31.04 39.73
N HIS A 508 17.17 -31.39 40.77
CA HIS A 508 18.28 -30.56 41.24
C HIS A 508 19.49 -30.62 40.30
N ALA A 509 19.66 -31.71 39.54
CA ALA A 509 20.73 -31.85 38.54
C ALA A 509 20.47 -30.97 37.30
N VAL A 510 19.22 -30.81 36.87
CA VAL A 510 18.87 -29.96 35.71
C VAL A 510 18.95 -28.46 36.05
N ALA A 511 18.57 -28.08 37.28
CA ALA A 511 18.72 -26.71 37.78
C ALA A 511 20.20 -26.33 38.03
N SER A 512 21.04 -27.28 38.45
CA SER A 512 22.48 -27.04 38.63
C SER A 512 23.25 -27.00 37.30
N ALA A 513 22.89 -27.83 36.32
CA ALA A 513 23.50 -27.81 34.97
C ALA A 513 23.26 -26.50 34.21
N SER A 514 22.12 -25.85 34.41
CA SER A 514 21.82 -24.52 33.83
C SER A 514 22.58 -23.39 34.51
N SER A 515 22.92 -23.52 35.80
CA SER A 515 23.76 -22.56 36.53
C SER A 515 25.27 -22.71 36.26
N ALA A 516 25.76 -23.93 35.99
CA ALA A 516 27.16 -24.20 35.68
C ALA A 516 27.59 -23.70 34.28
N SER A 517 26.64 -23.56 33.34
CA SER A 517 26.89 -23.00 32.01
C SER A 517 27.17 -21.48 32.04
N LEU A 518 26.68 -20.78 33.06
CA LEU A 518 26.89 -19.33 33.25
C LEU A 518 28.27 -19.01 33.88
N THR A 519 28.86 -19.92 34.65
CA THR A 519 30.19 -19.71 35.27
C THR A 519 31.35 -20.13 34.36
N ALA A 520 31.12 -20.97 33.35
CA ALA A 520 32.15 -21.34 32.36
C ALA A 520 32.50 -20.21 31.35
N THR A 521 31.76 -19.10 31.33
CA THR A 521 31.98 -17.98 30.40
C THR A 521 32.84 -16.84 30.96
N GLU A 522 33.18 -16.84 32.25
CA GLU A 522 34.11 -15.86 32.84
C GLU A 522 35.60 -16.20 32.56
N GLY A 523 35.91 -17.38 32.03
CA GLY A 523 37.28 -17.87 31.80
C GLY A 523 37.90 -17.63 30.42
N LEU A 524 37.25 -16.88 29.51
CA LEU A 524 37.71 -16.72 28.11
C LEU A 524 38.17 -15.29 27.74
N LEU A 525 38.50 -14.45 28.73
CA LEU A 525 39.29 -13.25 28.48
C LEU A 525 40.79 -13.60 28.57
N PRO A 526 41.61 -13.32 27.54
CA PRO A 526 43.04 -13.59 27.62
C PRO A 526 43.72 -12.63 28.61
N PRO A 527 44.69 -13.10 29.42
CA PRO A 527 45.50 -12.23 30.24
C PRO A 527 46.68 -11.70 29.42
N GLY A 528 46.96 -10.39 29.51
CA GLY A 528 48.13 -9.82 28.84
C GLY A 528 48.24 -8.31 28.95
N ARG A 529 48.82 -7.85 30.06
CA ARG A 529 49.38 -6.51 30.24
C ARG A 529 50.44 -6.19 29.17
N THR A 530 50.51 -4.94 28.74
CA THR A 530 51.79 -4.22 28.67
C THR A 530 51.60 -2.79 29.16
N ALA A 531 52.49 -2.37 30.05
CA ALA A 531 52.61 -1.03 30.57
C ALA A 531 53.16 -0.10 29.47
N ILE A 532 52.62 1.11 29.36
CA ILE A 532 53.31 2.24 28.72
C ILE A 532 53.25 3.41 29.69
N ALA A 533 54.43 3.89 30.01
CA ALA A 533 54.71 5.03 30.87
C ALA A 533 54.05 6.30 30.34
N THR A 534 53.46 7.06 31.25
CA THR A 534 53.17 8.49 31.10
C THR A 534 54.48 9.27 30.98
N PRO A 535 54.69 10.09 29.94
CA PRO A 535 55.63 11.19 30.03
C PRO A 535 54.90 12.43 30.59
N ASP A 536 55.53 13.02 31.59
CA ASP A 536 55.24 14.35 32.11
C ASP A 536 55.22 15.39 30.98
N LEU A 537 54.15 16.19 30.94
CA LEU A 537 54.11 17.44 30.18
C LEU A 537 54.16 18.61 31.18
N PRO A 538 55.14 19.52 31.07
CA PRO A 538 55.23 20.64 31.98
C PRO A 538 54.23 21.74 31.61
N LEU A 539 53.68 22.34 32.67
CA LEU A 539 53.05 23.66 32.65
C LEU A 539 54.01 24.71 32.07
N GLY A 540 53.53 25.46 31.09
CA GLY A 540 54.21 26.64 30.55
C GLY A 540 53.21 27.64 29.99
N GLN A 541 52.87 28.64 30.79
CA GLN A 541 52.08 29.81 30.39
C GLN A 541 52.91 30.82 29.58
N SER A 542 52.20 31.56 28.73
CA SER A 542 52.32 33.00 28.45
C SER A 542 52.95 33.49 27.12
N ARG A 543 52.08 34.21 26.38
CA ARG A 543 52.27 35.46 25.61
C ARG A 543 53.48 35.59 24.66
N ARG A 544 53.22 35.49 23.36
CA ARG A 544 53.06 36.60 22.40
C ARG A 544 52.60 36.07 21.05
#